data_AF-H2YH54-F1
#
_entry.id   AF-H2YH54-F1
#
_cell.length_a   1.000
_cell.length_b   1.000
_cell.length_c   1.000
_cell.angle_alpha   90.00
_cell.angle_beta   90.00
_cell.angle_gamma   90.00
#
_symmetry.space_group_name_H-M   'P 1'
#
loop_
_entity.id
_entity.type
_entity.pdbx_description
1 polymer ?
#
loop_
_entity_poly.entity_id
_entity_poly.type
_entity_poly.pdbx_seq_one_letter_code
_entity_poly.pdbx_strand_id
1 'polypeptide(L)'
;SIGLSEEEKEFQTLALDFASKELEPNMQTWDEKAFISGATVSDVYLVMVRTGGEGAKGISALIVEKGTPGLSFGKLESKLGWKSQPTAIVNFEDCAVPVVNRIGGEGFGFNIAMQGLNGGRINISSTSLGAAQKSFELTKDHLSVRKAFGTELINNQFKMADMATSVVTSRLIVRQAARALDQRLPSASALCAMAKLHATDSCFNV
;
A
#
# COMPACT_ATOMS: atom_id res chain seq x y z
N SER A 1 14.57 11.62 -19.07
CA SER A 1 14.60 13.10 -19.17
C SER A 1 14.03 13.60 -20.49
N ILE A 2 14.22 12.90 -21.62
CA ILE A 2 13.56 13.28 -22.88
C ILE A 2 12.10 12.78 -22.85
N GLY A 3 11.13 13.71 -22.94
CA GLY A 3 9.71 13.42 -23.12
C GLY A 3 8.76 13.82 -21.99
N LEU A 4 9.25 14.34 -20.86
CA LEU A 4 8.40 14.84 -19.77
C LEU A 4 8.16 16.34 -19.90
N SER A 5 6.96 16.79 -19.52
CA SER A 5 6.67 18.22 -19.34
C SER A 5 7.49 18.80 -18.19
N GLU A 6 7.63 20.13 -18.12
CA GLU A 6 8.35 20.77 -17.00
C GLU A 6 7.69 20.47 -15.65
N GLU A 7 6.36 20.43 -15.59
CA GLU A 7 5.61 20.08 -14.38
C GLU A 7 5.86 18.62 -13.95
N GLU A 8 5.95 17.70 -14.90
CA GLU A 8 6.28 16.30 -14.62
C GLU A 8 7.74 16.14 -14.14
N LYS A 9 8.66 16.95 -14.66
CA LYS A 9 10.06 16.98 -14.20
C LYS A 9 10.18 17.56 -12.79
N GLU A 10 9.43 18.61 -12.48
CA GLU A 10 9.36 19.18 -11.13
C GLU A 10 8.78 18.18 -10.14
N PHE A 11 7.68 17.52 -10.49
CA PHE A 11 7.09 16.48 -9.64
C PHE A 11 8.03 15.29 -9.44
N GLN A 12 8.72 14.87 -10.50
CA GLN A 12 9.74 13.81 -10.40
C GLN A 12 10.90 14.24 -9.50
N THR A 13 11.35 15.48 -9.62
CA THR A 13 12.43 16.04 -8.80
C THR A 13 12.00 16.10 -7.33
N LEU A 14 10.79 16.59 -7.05
CA LEU A 14 10.21 16.63 -5.71
C LEU A 14 10.09 15.23 -5.09
N ALA A 15 9.64 14.24 -5.87
CA ALA A 15 9.52 12.86 -5.41
C ALA A 15 10.91 12.24 -5.10
N LEU A 16 11.92 12.54 -5.92
CA LEU A 16 13.29 12.09 -5.69
C LEU A 16 13.92 12.78 -4.47
N ASP A 17 13.66 14.08 -4.29
CA ASP A 17 14.11 14.86 -3.13
C ASP A 17 13.47 14.36 -1.84
N PHE A 18 12.16 14.08 -1.87
CA PHE A 18 11.49 13.45 -0.72
C PHE A 18 12.08 12.07 -0.43
N ALA A 19 12.34 11.27 -1.47
CA ALA A 19 12.95 9.95 -1.28
C ALA A 19 14.35 10.05 -0.65
N SER A 20 15.19 10.99 -1.06
CA SER A 20 16.55 11.14 -0.53
C SER A 20 16.60 11.82 0.83
N LYS A 21 15.71 12.78 1.11
CA LYS A 21 15.74 13.57 2.36
C LYS A 21 14.90 12.97 3.47
N GLU A 22 13.77 12.35 3.14
CA GLU A 22 12.81 11.87 4.12
C GLU A 22 12.81 10.34 4.23
N LEU A 23 12.94 9.62 3.10
CA LEU A 23 12.93 8.16 3.14
C LEU A 23 14.29 7.57 3.49
N GLU A 24 15.35 7.95 2.78
CA GLU A 24 16.70 7.37 2.92
C GLU A 24 17.27 7.47 4.35
N PRO A 25 17.19 8.61 5.07
CA PRO A 25 17.77 8.70 6.42
C PRO A 25 17.01 7.88 7.47
N ASN A 26 15.71 7.64 7.25
CA ASN A 26 14.87 6.85 8.14
C ASN A 26 14.84 5.36 7.78
N MET A 27 15.35 5.00 6.60
CA MET A 27 15.32 3.64 6.05
C MET A 27 15.95 2.62 7.01
N GLN A 28 17.11 2.94 7.60
CA GLN A 28 17.77 2.05 8.56
C GLN A 28 16.92 1.80 9.81
N THR A 29 16.22 2.82 10.31
CA THR A 29 15.33 2.68 11.48
C THR A 29 14.05 1.91 11.12
N TRP A 30 13.57 2.02 9.88
CA TRP A 30 12.43 1.25 9.38
C TRP A 30 12.79 -0.21 9.09
N ASP A 31 14.02 -0.48 8.64
CA ASP A 31 14.55 -1.82 8.45
C ASP A 31 14.68 -2.55 9.80
N GLU A 32 15.07 -1.86 10.88
CA GLU A 32 15.06 -2.41 12.24
C GLU A 32 13.64 -2.69 12.79
N LYS A 33 12.62 -2.05 12.22
CA LYS A 33 11.20 -2.19 12.58
C LYS A 33 10.38 -2.82 11.44
N ALA A 34 10.98 -3.69 10.64
CA ALA A 34 10.38 -4.18 9.41
C ALA A 34 9.11 -5.03 9.65
N PHE A 35 8.05 -4.72 8.90
CA PHE A 35 6.77 -5.43 8.95
C PHE A 35 6.50 -6.16 7.63
N ILE A 36 7.06 -7.36 7.46
CA ILE A 36 6.84 -8.12 6.23
C ILE A 36 5.59 -8.99 6.39
N SER A 37 4.55 -8.66 5.62
CA SER A 37 3.31 -9.43 5.59
C SER A 37 3.53 -10.75 4.85
N GLY A 38 3.08 -11.86 5.45
CA GLY A 38 3.33 -13.21 4.93
C GLY A 38 4.73 -13.75 5.26
N ALA A 39 5.56 -13.02 6.02
CA ALA A 39 6.97 -13.33 6.26
C ALA A 39 7.28 -14.81 6.48
N THR A 40 6.60 -15.48 7.40
CA THR A 40 6.95 -16.87 7.78
C THR A 40 6.31 -17.94 6.87
N VAL A 41 5.38 -17.56 5.99
CA VAL A 41 4.57 -18.51 5.22
C VAL A 41 4.75 -18.41 3.72
N SER A 42 5.22 -17.28 3.19
CA SER A 42 5.51 -17.11 1.77
C SER A 42 6.63 -18.05 1.32
N ASP A 43 6.54 -18.60 0.11
CA ASP A 43 7.63 -19.39 -0.49
C ASP A 43 8.61 -18.52 -1.27
N VAL A 44 8.20 -17.29 -1.61
CA VAL A 44 8.94 -16.38 -2.50
C VAL A 44 8.91 -14.97 -1.92
N TYR A 45 10.06 -14.31 -1.89
CA TYR A 45 10.25 -12.95 -1.39
C TYR A 45 10.84 -12.08 -2.50
N LEU A 46 10.15 -11.00 -2.84
CA LEU A 46 10.69 -9.95 -3.70
C LEU A 46 11.42 -8.93 -2.82
N VAL A 47 12.75 -8.93 -2.87
CA VAL A 47 13.61 -8.14 -2.00
C VAL A 47 14.25 -7.02 -2.80
N MET A 48 14.10 -5.79 -2.33
CA MET A 48 14.80 -4.63 -2.87
C MET A 48 16.13 -4.50 -2.13
N VAL A 49 17.25 -4.67 -2.84
CA VAL A 49 18.59 -4.69 -2.24
C VAL A 49 19.52 -3.73 -2.97
N ARG A 50 20.48 -3.16 -2.25
CA ARG A 50 21.50 -2.31 -2.87
C ARG A 50 22.58 -3.19 -3.52
N THR A 51 22.78 -3.02 -4.83
CA THR A 51 23.86 -3.67 -5.58
C THR A 51 24.85 -2.67 -6.18
N GLY A 52 24.44 -1.40 -6.31
CA GLY A 52 25.28 -0.31 -6.81
C GLY A 52 25.60 0.74 -5.74
N GLY A 53 25.86 1.97 -6.18
CA GLY A 53 26.14 3.11 -5.30
C GLY A 53 24.94 3.61 -4.50
N GLU A 54 25.08 4.80 -3.92
CA GLU A 54 24.03 5.43 -3.12
C GLU A 54 22.79 5.85 -3.94
N GLY A 55 21.68 6.07 -3.25
CA GLY A 55 20.42 6.49 -3.86
C GLY A 55 19.67 5.43 -4.67
N ALA A 56 18.59 5.87 -5.32
CA ALA A 56 17.60 5.01 -5.99
C ALA A 56 18.15 4.12 -7.11
N LYS A 57 19.16 4.61 -7.85
CA LYS A 57 19.78 3.87 -8.97
C LYS A 57 20.68 2.72 -8.51
N GLY A 58 21.03 2.67 -7.22
CA GLY A 58 21.80 1.57 -6.64
C GLY A 58 20.97 0.37 -6.22
N ILE A 59 19.63 0.45 -6.30
CA ILE A 59 18.72 -0.58 -5.80
C ILE A 59 18.31 -1.54 -6.93
N SER A 60 18.42 -2.83 -6.68
CA SER A 60 17.98 -3.93 -7.56
C SER A 60 16.86 -4.74 -6.88
N ALA A 61 16.07 -5.44 -7.68
CA ALA A 61 15.02 -6.35 -7.20
C ALA A 61 15.47 -7.80 -7.37
N LEU A 62 15.48 -8.58 -6.29
CA LEU A 62 15.84 -10.01 -6.30
C LEU A 62 14.68 -10.86 -5.79
N ILE A 63 14.52 -12.04 -6.39
CA ILE A 63 13.69 -13.09 -5.83
C ILE A 63 14.55 -13.96 -4.90
N VAL A 64 14.11 -14.08 -3.65
CA VAL A 64 14.69 -15.02 -2.68
C VAL A 64 13.63 -16.08 -2.36
N GLU A 65 14.01 -17.34 -2.47
CA GLU A 65 13.12 -18.45 -2.14
C GLU A 65 13.23 -18.80 -0.66
N LYS A 66 12.13 -19.28 -0.07
CA LYS A 66 12.13 -19.76 1.30
C LYS A 66 13.06 -20.96 1.44
N GLY A 67 13.92 -20.93 2.46
CA GLY A 67 14.89 -21.98 2.71
C GLY A 67 16.28 -21.73 2.12
N THR A 68 16.48 -20.64 1.38
CA THR A 68 17.83 -20.19 1.01
C THR A 68 18.69 -20.04 2.28
N PRO A 69 19.88 -20.65 2.35
CA PRO A 69 20.77 -20.49 3.50
C PRO A 69 21.03 -19.02 3.79
N GLY A 70 20.95 -18.62 5.06
CA GLY A 70 21.08 -17.22 5.47
C GLY A 70 19.76 -16.43 5.52
N LEU A 71 18.67 -16.96 4.97
CA LEU A 71 17.33 -16.40 5.16
C LEU A 71 16.72 -16.92 6.46
N SER A 72 16.33 -16.02 7.36
CA SER A 72 15.61 -16.38 8.59
C SER A 72 14.51 -15.37 8.94
N PHE A 73 13.69 -15.69 9.94
CA PHE A 73 12.53 -14.90 10.33
C PHE A 73 12.56 -14.59 11.82
N GLY A 74 12.17 -13.36 12.16
CA GLY A 74 11.93 -12.97 13.55
C GLY A 74 10.66 -13.58 14.13
N LYS A 75 10.35 -13.20 15.38
CA LYS A 75 9.08 -13.57 16.03
C LYS A 75 7.89 -12.97 15.29
N LEU A 76 6.73 -13.59 15.45
CA LEU A 76 5.48 -13.02 14.94
C LEU A 76 5.10 -11.76 15.73
N GLU A 77 4.81 -10.69 14.99
CA GLU A 77 4.38 -9.42 15.56
C GLU A 77 2.94 -9.49 16.06
N SER A 78 2.73 -8.97 17.28
CA SER A 78 1.41 -8.76 17.86
C SER A 78 0.82 -7.46 17.31
N LYS A 79 -0.34 -7.54 16.66
CA LYS A 79 -0.97 -6.44 15.92
C LYS A 79 -2.40 -6.18 16.37
N LEU A 80 -2.84 -4.93 16.28
CA LEU A 80 -4.22 -4.51 16.54
C LEU A 80 -5.21 -5.21 15.60
N GLY A 81 -4.93 -5.16 14.29
CA GLY A 81 -5.75 -5.73 13.22
C GLY A 81 -4.92 -6.58 12.25
N TRP A 82 -5.54 -6.99 11.14
CA TRP A 82 -4.91 -7.85 10.12
C TRP A 82 -4.22 -9.09 10.73
N LYS A 83 -4.88 -9.70 11.72
CA LYS A 83 -4.36 -10.84 12.50
C LYS A 83 -4.25 -12.13 11.67
N SER A 84 -4.97 -12.22 10.55
CA SER A 84 -4.94 -13.36 9.64
C SER A 84 -3.65 -13.44 8.82
N GLN A 85 -2.86 -12.37 8.76
CA GLN A 85 -1.54 -12.39 8.10
C GLN A 85 -0.41 -12.46 9.15
N PRO A 86 0.49 -13.46 9.04
CA PRO A 86 1.69 -13.47 9.85
C PRO A 86 2.58 -12.29 9.42
N THR A 87 3.12 -11.58 10.40
CA THR A 87 4.04 -10.47 10.17
C THR A 87 5.25 -10.72 11.02
N ALA A 88 6.44 -10.66 10.44
CA ALA A 88 7.69 -10.80 11.13
C ALA A 88 8.77 -10.02 10.36
N ILE A 89 9.89 -9.78 11.04
CA ILE A 89 11.12 -9.34 10.40
C ILE A 89 11.65 -10.48 9.53
N VAL A 90 12.17 -10.15 8.35
CA VAL A 90 12.90 -11.07 7.47
C VAL A 90 14.37 -10.70 7.52
N ASN A 91 15.21 -11.64 7.92
CA ASN A 91 16.65 -11.44 8.10
C ASN A 91 17.42 -12.14 6.98
N PHE A 92 18.51 -11.51 6.55
CA PHE A 92 19.44 -12.04 5.55
C PHE A 92 20.86 -11.96 6.13
N GLU A 93 21.46 -13.11 6.46
CA GLU A 93 22.83 -13.23 6.98
C GLU A 93 23.62 -14.16 6.06
N ASP A 94 24.58 -13.63 5.32
CA ASP A 94 25.34 -14.37 4.29
C ASP A 94 24.44 -15.16 3.31
N CYS A 95 23.30 -14.56 2.96
CA CYS A 95 22.27 -15.17 2.12
C CYS A 95 22.65 -15.12 0.63
N ALA A 96 23.27 -16.19 0.13
CA ALA A 96 23.69 -16.29 -1.27
C ALA A 96 22.51 -16.56 -2.21
N VAL A 97 22.27 -15.65 -3.16
CA VAL A 97 21.15 -15.71 -4.11
C VAL A 97 21.69 -15.74 -5.55
N PRO A 98 21.21 -16.65 -6.43
CA PRO A 98 21.63 -16.68 -7.83
C PRO A 98 21.32 -15.37 -8.58
N VAL A 99 22.25 -14.90 -9.41
CA VAL A 99 22.07 -13.67 -10.21
C VAL A 99 20.84 -13.76 -11.14
N VAL A 100 20.49 -14.97 -11.60
CA VAL A 100 19.31 -15.23 -12.43
C VAL A 100 17.99 -14.88 -11.73
N ASN A 101 17.98 -14.82 -10.40
CA ASN A 101 16.79 -14.41 -9.63
C ASN A 101 16.57 -12.89 -9.64
N ARG A 102 17.45 -12.10 -10.28
CA ARG A 102 17.26 -10.66 -10.43
C ARG A 102 16.14 -10.36 -11.40
N ILE A 103 15.20 -9.53 -10.97
CA ILE A 103 14.11 -9.03 -11.80
C ILE A 103 14.56 -7.74 -12.49
N GLY A 104 14.62 -7.78 -13.81
CA GLY A 104 15.08 -6.65 -14.62
C GLY A 104 16.60 -6.44 -14.56
N GLY A 105 17.02 -5.24 -14.93
CA GLY A 105 18.43 -4.85 -14.90
C GLY A 105 18.91 -4.52 -13.48
N GLU A 106 20.23 -4.48 -13.32
CA GLU A 106 20.83 -3.94 -12.09
C GLU A 106 20.49 -2.44 -11.93
N GLY A 107 20.12 -2.02 -10.72
CA GLY A 107 19.72 -0.64 -10.43
C GLY A 107 18.27 -0.29 -10.80
N PHE A 108 17.47 -1.26 -11.27
CA PHE A 108 16.06 -1.05 -11.63
C PHE A 108 15.06 -1.29 -10.49
N GLY A 109 15.52 -1.77 -9.33
CA GLY A 109 14.67 -2.17 -8.21
C GLY A 109 13.76 -1.04 -7.70
N PHE A 110 14.30 0.18 -7.58
CA PHE A 110 13.49 1.33 -7.17
C PHE A 110 12.36 1.63 -8.15
N ASN A 111 12.62 1.56 -9.46
CA ASN A 111 11.59 1.77 -10.48
C ASN A 111 10.50 0.69 -10.41
N ILE A 112 10.89 -0.56 -10.19
CA ILE A 112 9.95 -1.68 -10.01
C ILE A 112 9.07 -1.44 -8.77
N ALA A 113 9.67 -1.04 -7.64
CA ALA A 113 8.94 -0.71 -6.42
C ALA A 113 7.93 0.44 -6.64
N MET A 114 8.37 1.50 -7.31
CA MET A 114 7.53 2.66 -7.61
C MET A 114 6.37 2.33 -8.57
N GLN A 115 6.59 1.45 -9.54
CA GLN A 115 5.52 0.97 -10.42
C GLN A 115 4.46 0.16 -9.65
N GLY A 116 4.90 -0.67 -8.69
CA GLY A 116 3.99 -1.43 -7.81
C GLY A 116 3.15 -0.54 -6.89
N LEU A 117 3.66 0.64 -6.50
CA LEU A 117 3.03 1.49 -5.50
C LEU A 117 1.66 2.05 -5.94
N ASN A 118 1.49 2.38 -7.22
CA ASN A 118 0.21 2.89 -7.72
C ASN A 118 -0.89 1.82 -7.65
N GLY A 119 -0.58 0.59 -8.06
CA GLY A 119 -1.48 -0.55 -7.87
C GLY A 119 -1.76 -0.82 -6.38
N GLY A 120 -0.72 -0.80 -5.55
CA GLY A 120 -0.86 -0.97 -4.10
C GLY A 120 -1.80 0.06 -3.46
N ARG A 121 -1.69 1.33 -3.85
CA ARG A 121 -2.57 2.43 -3.40
C ARG A 121 -4.04 2.16 -3.74
N ILE A 122 -4.34 1.75 -4.98
CA ILE A 122 -5.71 1.40 -5.37
C ILE A 122 -6.22 0.20 -4.58
N ASN A 123 -5.39 -0.82 -4.40
CA ASN A 123 -5.77 -2.04 -3.71
C ASN A 123 -6.10 -1.80 -2.24
N ILE A 124 -5.26 -1.07 -1.49
CA ILE A 124 -5.55 -0.76 -0.09
C ILE A 124 -6.79 0.14 0.05
N SER A 125 -6.99 1.09 -0.87
CA SER A 125 -8.20 1.92 -0.91
C SER A 125 -9.45 1.09 -1.14
N SER A 126 -9.37 0.08 -2.01
CA SER A 126 -10.45 -0.85 -2.29
C SER A 126 -10.77 -1.73 -1.08
N THR A 127 -9.75 -2.17 -0.33
CA THR A 127 -9.93 -2.87 0.94
C THR A 127 -10.66 -2.01 1.96
N SER A 128 -10.25 -0.74 2.14
CA SER A 128 -10.94 0.22 3.01
C SER A 128 -12.40 0.43 2.60
N LEU A 129 -12.66 0.60 1.30
CA LEU A 129 -14.00 0.74 0.75
C LEU A 129 -14.88 -0.49 1.02
N GLY A 130 -14.33 -1.70 0.86
CA GLY A 130 -15.05 -2.94 1.14
C GLY A 130 -15.46 -3.05 2.60
N ALA A 131 -14.54 -2.72 3.52
CA ALA A 131 -14.83 -2.68 4.94
C ALA A 131 -15.92 -1.65 5.28
N ALA A 132 -15.79 -0.41 4.81
CA ALA A 132 -16.79 0.65 5.06
C ALA A 132 -18.17 0.33 4.48
N GLN A 133 -18.23 -0.24 3.26
CA GLN A 133 -19.50 -0.69 2.68
C GLN A 133 -20.16 -1.74 3.58
N LYS A 134 -19.39 -2.71 4.08
CA LYS A 134 -19.93 -3.74 4.96
C LYS A 134 -20.39 -3.18 6.30
N SER A 135 -19.61 -2.27 6.90
CA SER A 135 -19.98 -1.56 8.13
C SER A 135 -21.29 -0.79 7.96
N PHE A 136 -21.44 -0.06 6.85
CA PHE A 136 -22.66 0.67 6.53
C PHE A 136 -23.88 -0.27 6.39
N GLU A 137 -23.75 -1.38 5.66
CA GLU A 137 -24.82 -2.36 5.51
C GLU A 137 -25.26 -2.95 6.85
N LEU A 138 -24.30 -3.42 7.66
CA LEU A 138 -24.57 -3.98 8.98
C LEU A 138 -25.24 -2.95 9.90
N THR A 139 -24.80 -1.69 9.82
CA THR A 139 -25.38 -0.58 10.59
C THR A 139 -26.81 -0.32 10.15
N LYS A 140 -27.06 -0.22 8.85
CA LYS A 140 -28.42 -0.03 8.30
C LYS A 140 -29.35 -1.14 8.76
N ASP A 141 -28.93 -2.39 8.63
CA ASP A 141 -29.74 -3.55 8.99
C ASP A 141 -30.03 -3.56 10.50
N HIS A 142 -29.02 -3.27 11.33
CA HIS A 142 -29.20 -3.16 12.78
C HIS A 142 -30.18 -2.05 13.18
N LEU A 143 -30.01 -0.85 12.63
CA LEU A 143 -30.83 0.31 12.99
C LEU A 143 -32.29 0.16 12.50
N SER A 144 -32.51 -0.61 11.43
CA SER A 144 -33.85 -0.91 10.90
C SER A 144 -34.68 -1.79 11.85
N VAL A 145 -34.04 -2.62 12.67
CA VAL A 145 -34.73 -3.52 13.61
C VAL A 145 -34.61 -3.06 15.06
N ARG A 146 -33.60 -2.25 15.38
CA ARG A 146 -33.34 -1.79 16.74
C ARG A 146 -34.25 -0.63 17.10
N LYS A 147 -35.03 -0.82 18.17
CA LYS A 147 -35.91 0.21 18.75
C LYS A 147 -35.32 0.78 20.03
N ALA A 148 -35.41 2.10 20.20
CA ALA A 148 -35.17 2.81 21.46
C ALA A 148 -36.03 4.08 21.48
N PHE A 149 -36.38 4.56 22.67
CA PHE A 149 -37.19 5.78 22.85
C PHE A 149 -38.51 5.76 22.05
N GLY A 150 -39.11 4.57 21.91
CA GLY A 150 -40.42 4.40 21.24
C GLY A 150 -40.38 4.32 19.72
N THR A 151 -39.22 4.37 19.06
CA THR A 151 -39.11 4.28 17.60
C THR A 151 -37.87 3.49 17.15
N GLU A 152 -37.82 3.14 15.87
CA GLU A 152 -36.63 2.55 15.24
C GLU A 152 -35.52 3.59 15.12
N LEU A 153 -34.29 3.18 15.42
CA LEU A 153 -33.15 4.09 15.45
C LEU A 153 -32.75 4.59 14.06
N ILE A 154 -33.14 3.90 12.99
CA ILE A 154 -32.87 4.32 11.60
C ILE A 154 -33.50 5.68 11.25
N ASN A 155 -34.49 6.14 12.03
CA ASN A 155 -35.11 7.44 11.82
C ASN A 155 -34.16 8.63 12.08
N ASN A 156 -32.97 8.40 12.64
CA ASN A 156 -31.90 9.39 12.70
C ASN A 156 -31.04 9.36 11.41
N GLN A 157 -31.48 10.09 10.38
CA GLN A 157 -31.02 9.92 8.99
C GLN A 157 -29.65 10.55 8.67
N PHE A 158 -29.22 11.58 9.41
CA PHE A 158 -28.01 12.35 9.03
C PHE A 158 -26.74 11.51 9.08
N LYS A 159 -26.54 10.71 10.14
CA LYS A 159 -25.34 9.87 10.25
C LYS A 159 -25.28 8.79 9.16
N MET A 160 -26.45 8.23 8.81
CA MET A 160 -26.55 7.27 7.70
C MET A 160 -26.23 7.92 6.36
N ALA A 161 -26.66 9.17 6.14
CA ALA A 161 -26.33 9.93 4.95
C ALA A 161 -24.82 10.24 4.86
N ASP A 162 -24.17 10.60 5.96
CA ASP A 162 -22.71 10.84 6.00
C ASP A 162 -21.91 9.58 5.63
N MET A 163 -22.30 8.43 6.21
CA MET A 163 -21.67 7.14 5.93
C MET A 163 -21.86 6.75 4.46
N ALA A 164 -23.10 6.86 3.94
CA ALA A 164 -23.40 6.56 2.55
C ALA A 164 -22.60 7.46 1.60
N THR A 165 -22.50 8.76 1.90
CA THR A 165 -21.72 9.72 1.11
C THR A 165 -20.24 9.35 1.08
N SER A 166 -19.67 9.01 2.23
CA SER A 166 -18.27 8.58 2.35
C SER A 166 -17.99 7.34 1.51
N VAL A 167 -18.88 6.34 1.55
CA VAL A 167 -18.77 5.10 0.77
C VAL A 167 -18.91 5.37 -0.73
N VAL A 168 -19.89 6.16 -1.17
CA VAL A 168 -20.12 6.46 -2.58
C VAL A 168 -18.96 7.27 -3.17
N THR A 169 -18.53 8.34 -2.50
CA THR A 169 -17.43 9.18 -2.96
C THR A 169 -16.10 8.42 -3.01
N SER A 170 -15.81 7.60 -1.99
CA SER A 170 -14.63 6.72 -1.98
C SER A 170 -14.65 5.72 -3.14
N ARG A 171 -15.82 5.12 -3.45
CA ARG A 171 -15.96 4.23 -4.60
C ARG A 171 -15.67 4.92 -5.92
N LEU A 172 -16.14 6.14 -6.10
CA LEU A 172 -15.95 6.89 -7.34
C LEU A 172 -14.46 7.20 -7.56
N ILE A 173 -13.78 7.78 -6.56
CA ILE A 173 -12.37 8.16 -6.72
C ILE A 173 -11.45 6.94 -6.88
N VAL A 174 -11.71 5.85 -6.16
CA VAL A 174 -10.92 4.60 -6.29
C VAL A 174 -11.06 4.00 -7.68
N ARG A 175 -12.29 3.91 -8.21
CA ARG A 175 -12.52 3.38 -9.56
C ARG A 175 -12.02 4.31 -10.66
N GLN A 176 -12.07 5.63 -10.45
CA GLN A 176 -11.48 6.60 -11.36
C GLN A 176 -9.96 6.46 -11.42
N ALA A 177 -9.30 6.32 -10.27
CA ALA A 177 -7.85 6.09 -10.22
C ALA A 177 -7.46 4.77 -10.89
N ALA A 178 -8.20 3.69 -10.64
CA ALA A 178 -7.99 2.40 -11.30
C ALA A 178 -8.11 2.51 -12.82
N ARG A 179 -9.17 3.15 -13.32
CA ARG A 179 -9.36 3.37 -14.76
C ARG A 179 -8.24 4.21 -15.36
N ALA A 180 -7.80 5.26 -14.67
CA ALA A 180 -6.70 6.11 -15.13
C ALA A 180 -5.39 5.32 -15.21
N LEU A 181 -5.13 4.42 -14.24
CA LEU A 181 -3.97 3.55 -14.24
C LEU A 181 -4.01 2.54 -15.39
N ASP A 182 -5.14 1.87 -15.61
CA ASP A 182 -5.32 0.90 -16.71
C ASP A 182 -5.14 1.56 -18.09
N GLN A 183 -5.64 2.79 -18.23
CA GLN A 183 -5.53 3.58 -19.45
C GLN A 183 -4.18 4.30 -19.60
N ARG A 184 -3.28 4.17 -18.62
CA ARG A 184 -1.96 4.83 -18.58
C ARG A 184 -2.06 6.36 -18.78
N LEU A 185 -3.08 6.97 -18.20
CA LEU A 185 -3.24 8.42 -18.28
C LEU A 185 -2.09 9.11 -17.51
N PRO A 186 -1.59 10.27 -17.98
CA PRO A 186 -0.53 11.01 -17.27
C PRO A 186 -0.90 11.34 -15.82
N SER A 187 -2.19 11.57 -15.54
CA SER A 187 -2.71 11.87 -14.20
C SER A 187 -2.87 10.64 -13.28
N ALA A 188 -2.58 9.43 -13.74
CA ALA A 188 -2.85 8.19 -13.00
C ALA A 188 -2.16 8.15 -11.63
N SER A 189 -0.88 8.54 -11.55
CA SER A 189 -0.11 8.53 -10.31
C SER A 189 -0.73 9.43 -9.24
N ALA A 190 -1.10 10.66 -9.65
CA ALA A 190 -1.74 11.63 -8.76
C ALA A 190 -3.12 11.13 -8.30
N LEU A 191 -3.92 10.57 -9.21
CA LEU A 191 -5.23 10.00 -8.88
C LEU A 191 -5.11 8.80 -7.91
N CYS A 192 -4.11 7.93 -8.08
CA CYS A 192 -3.88 6.82 -7.15
C CYS A 192 -3.55 7.32 -5.74
N ALA A 193 -2.75 8.38 -5.62
CA ALA A 193 -2.43 9.00 -4.35
C ALA A 193 -3.66 9.65 -3.69
N MET A 194 -4.45 10.42 -4.45
CA MET A 194 -5.69 11.03 -3.98
C MET A 194 -6.73 9.98 -3.55
N ALA A 195 -6.88 8.91 -4.34
CA ALA A 195 -7.78 7.81 -4.01
C ALA A 195 -7.40 7.15 -2.69
N LYS A 196 -6.10 6.87 -2.48
CA LYS A 196 -5.61 6.35 -1.21
C LYS A 196 -5.92 7.28 -0.06
N LEU A 197 -5.54 8.55 -0.16
CA LEU A 197 -5.75 9.53 0.91
C LEU A 197 -7.24 9.60 1.29
N HIS A 198 -8.10 9.89 0.31
CA HIS A 198 -9.53 10.07 0.54
C HIS A 198 -10.21 8.81 1.06
N ALA A 199 -9.97 7.67 0.40
CA ALA A 199 -10.65 6.43 0.75
C ALA A 199 -10.20 5.90 2.10
N THR A 200 -8.90 5.92 2.44
CA THR A 200 -8.46 5.38 3.74
C THR A 200 -8.99 6.19 4.91
N ASP A 201 -9.08 7.52 4.77
CA ASP A 201 -9.53 8.40 5.84
C ASP A 201 -11.07 8.39 5.95
N SER A 202 -11.77 8.54 4.82
CA SER A 202 -13.23 8.58 4.81
C SER A 202 -13.83 7.24 5.22
N CYS A 203 -13.29 6.12 4.72
CA CYS A 203 -13.79 4.78 5.05
C CYS A 203 -13.49 4.38 6.50
N PHE A 204 -12.44 4.92 7.12
CA PHE A 204 -12.17 4.66 8.54
C PHE A 204 -13.24 5.27 9.47
N ASN A 205 -13.86 6.39 9.05
CA ASN A 205 -14.90 7.07 9.82
C ASN A 205 -16.30 6.46 9.66
N VAL A 206 -16.46 5.46 8.78
CA VAL A 206 -17.70 4.72 8.52
C VAL A 206 -17.76 3.49 9.41
#